data_AF-A0A524DKY9-F1
#
_entry.id   AF-A0A524DKY9-F1
#
_cell.length_a   1.000
_cell.length_b   1.000
_cell.length_c   1.000
_cell.angle_alpha   90.00
_cell.angle_beta   90.00
_cell.angle_gamma   90.00
#
_symmetry.space_group_name_H-M   'P 1'
#
loop_
_entity.id
_entity.type
_entity.pdbx_description
1 polymer ?
#
loop_
_entity_poly.entity_id
_entity_poly.type
_entity_poly.pdbx_seq_one_letter_code
_entity_poly.pdbx_strand_id
1 'polypeptide(L)'
;MNMETKEGMLEYCKTICERNNWILNKDQQTLDDLIDGLVDNKKNHGYQSCPCRLACGNRELDRDLICPCDYAPPDIKEYGACYCNLYMRPDFYETIEKKYVLVPERRPVEKEKAALDYINEQMEK
;
A
#
# COMPACT_ATOMS: atom_id res chain seq x y z
N MET A 1 14.55 13.04 -0.74
CA MET A 1 13.09 12.91 -0.60
C MET A 1 12.77 12.48 0.82
N ASN A 2 12.13 13.35 1.61
CA ASN A 2 11.73 13.01 2.98
C ASN A 2 10.37 12.32 2.95
N MET A 3 10.34 11.00 3.14
CA MET A 3 9.10 10.22 3.09
C MET A 3 8.26 10.31 4.38
N GLU A 4 8.68 11.09 5.37
CA GLU A 4 7.90 11.38 6.58
C GLU A 4 6.99 12.61 6.42
N THR A 5 7.00 13.27 5.24
CA THR A 5 6.03 14.33 4.90
C THR A 5 5.12 13.86 3.77
N LYS A 6 3.93 14.46 3.69
CA LYS A 6 2.94 14.17 2.65
C LYS A 6 3.50 14.43 1.26
N GLU A 7 4.20 15.54 1.08
CA GLU A 7 4.79 15.94 -0.20
C GLU A 7 5.86 14.93 -0.65
N GLY A 8 6.76 14.55 0.26
CA GLY A 8 7.83 13.61 -0.08
C GLY A 8 7.33 12.17 -0.27
N MET A 9 6.28 11.75 0.45
CA MET A 9 5.64 10.47 0.19
C MET A 9 4.87 10.47 -1.14
N LEU A 10 4.20 11.56 -1.49
CA LEU A 10 3.54 11.72 -2.78
C LEU A 10 4.55 11.71 -3.94
N GLU A 11 5.67 12.41 -3.80
CA GLU A 11 6.78 12.37 -4.78
C GLU A 11 7.35 10.96 -4.95
N TYR A 12 7.50 10.22 -3.85
CA TYR A 12 7.91 8.82 -3.87
C TYR A 12 6.92 7.98 -4.69
N CYS A 13 5.63 8.11 -4.40
CA CYS A 13 4.59 7.36 -5.09
C CYS A 13 4.53 7.70 -6.59
N LYS A 14 4.73 8.96 -6.97
CA LYS A 14 4.85 9.38 -8.38
C LYS A 14 6.04 8.73 -9.07
N THR A 15 7.19 8.68 -8.41
CA THR A 15 8.38 8.00 -8.94
C THR A 15 8.13 6.50 -9.16
N ILE A 16 7.38 5.85 -8.26
CA ILE A 16 6.95 4.45 -8.45
C ILE A 16 6.05 4.31 -9.67
N CYS A 17 5.07 5.20 -9.85
CA CYS A 17 4.20 5.21 -11.02
C CYS A 17 4.98 5.34 -12.34
N GLU A 18 5.92 6.29 -12.41
CA GLU A 18 6.75 6.51 -13.60
C GLU A 18 7.58 5.27 -13.97
N ARG A 19 8.16 4.58 -12.98
CA ARG A 19 8.99 3.39 -13.21
C ARG A 19 8.20 2.17 -13.67
N ASN A 20 6.93 2.06 -13.25
CA ASN A 20 6.11 0.88 -13.51
C ASN A 20 5.04 1.12 -14.59
N ASN A 21 4.98 2.33 -15.17
CA ASN A 21 3.89 2.76 -16.04
C ASN A 21 2.52 2.57 -15.37
N TRP A 22 2.38 3.07 -14.14
CA TRP A 22 1.13 3.12 -13.39
C TRP A 22 0.67 4.57 -13.23
N ILE A 23 -0.57 4.75 -12.77
CA ILE A 23 -1.13 6.03 -12.37
C ILE A 23 -1.57 5.96 -10.90
N LEU A 24 -1.66 7.13 -10.27
CA LEU A 24 -2.29 7.25 -8.96
C LEU A 24 -3.80 7.34 -9.07
N ASN A 25 -4.49 7.01 -7.98
CA ASN A 25 -5.92 7.27 -7.85
C ASN A 25 -6.22 8.76 -8.14
N LYS A 26 -7.24 9.02 -8.98
CA LYS A 26 -7.73 10.36 -9.31
C LYS A 26 -8.71 10.92 -8.26
N ASP A 27 -9.22 10.08 -7.37
CA ASP A 27 -10.02 10.55 -6.23
C ASP A 27 -9.09 11.16 -5.18
N GLN A 28 -9.13 12.49 -5.06
CA GLN A 28 -8.18 13.24 -4.25
C GLN A 28 -8.27 12.89 -2.76
N GLN A 29 -9.48 12.67 -2.24
CA GLN A 29 -9.68 12.29 -0.84
C GLN A 29 -9.05 10.92 -0.56
N THR A 30 -9.35 9.91 -1.39
CA THR A 30 -8.76 8.57 -1.26
C THR A 30 -7.24 8.62 -1.38
N LEU A 31 -6.72 9.38 -2.34
CA LEU A 31 -5.27 9.56 -2.50
C LEU A 31 -4.65 10.17 -1.24
N ASP A 32 -5.23 11.25 -0.73
CA ASP A 32 -4.72 11.95 0.44
C ASP A 32 -4.71 11.06 1.69
N ASP A 33 -5.78 10.32 1.94
CA ASP A 33 -5.89 9.39 3.09
C ASP A 33 -4.84 8.27 3.00
N LEU A 34 -4.60 7.73 1.80
CA LEU A 34 -3.61 6.67 1.58
C LEU A 34 -2.17 7.19 1.75
N ILE A 35 -1.88 8.41 1.29
CA ILE A 35 -0.57 9.03 1.48
C ILE A 35 -0.33 9.33 2.96
N ASP A 36 -1.32 9.83 3.68
CA ASP A 36 -1.20 10.13 5.11
C ASP A 36 -0.95 8.83 5.91
N GLY A 37 -1.69 7.75 5.61
CA GLY A 37 -1.43 6.44 6.23
C GLY A 37 -0.04 5.88 5.94
N LEU A 38 0.49 6.07 4.73
CA LEU A 38 1.87 5.68 4.40
C LEU A 38 2.89 6.48 5.20
N VAL A 39 2.67 7.79 5.36
CA VAL A 39 3.52 8.68 6.16
C VAL A 39 3.50 8.26 7.63
N ASP A 40 2.33 7.97 8.19
CA ASP A 40 2.18 7.53 9.58
C ASP A 40 2.89 6.20 9.82
N ASN A 41 2.71 5.23 8.92
CA ASN A 41 3.45 3.96 8.99
C ASN A 41 4.96 4.17 8.89
N LYS A 42 5.39 5.09 8.01
CA LYS A 42 6.81 5.45 7.87
C LYS A 42 7.38 6.02 9.17
N LYS A 43 6.66 6.90 9.85
CA LYS A 43 7.06 7.48 11.15
C LYS A 43 7.06 6.44 12.27
N ASN A 44 6.02 5.60 12.32
CA ASN A 44 5.82 4.66 13.42
C ASN A 44 6.75 3.44 13.34
N HIS A 45 7.05 2.95 12.13
CA HIS A 45 7.80 1.71 11.93
C HIS A 45 9.16 1.91 11.25
N GLY A 46 9.44 3.10 10.73
CA GLY A 46 10.64 3.39 9.94
C GLY A 46 10.53 2.96 8.47
N TYR A 47 9.40 2.41 8.04
CA TYR A 47 9.11 2.02 6.65
C TYR A 47 7.63 2.24 6.31
N GLN A 48 7.37 2.56 5.05
CA GLN A 48 6.05 2.88 4.51
C GLN A 48 5.23 1.59 4.29
N SER A 49 4.82 0.92 5.36
CA SER A 49 3.94 -0.25 5.25
C SER A 49 2.60 0.11 4.61
N CYS A 50 1.97 -0.83 3.91
CA CYS A 50 0.67 -0.65 3.28
C CYS A 50 -0.37 -0.14 4.30
N PRO A 51 -1.03 1.01 4.07
CA PRO A 51 -1.94 1.60 5.04
C PRO A 51 -3.27 0.84 5.18
N CYS A 52 -3.58 -0.03 4.23
CA CYS A 52 -4.83 -0.83 4.23
C CYS A 52 -4.65 -2.24 4.79
N ARG A 53 -3.46 -2.59 5.29
CA ARG A 53 -3.17 -3.88 5.92
C ARG A 53 -2.49 -3.65 7.26
N LEU A 54 -2.74 -4.56 8.20
CA LEU A 54 -2.13 -4.48 9.52
C LEU A 54 -0.63 -4.77 9.43
N ALA A 55 0.17 -3.76 9.71
CA ALA A 55 1.60 -3.89 9.96
C ALA A 55 1.83 -4.17 11.45
N CYS A 56 2.69 -5.14 11.77
CA CYS A 56 3.04 -5.45 13.15
C CYS A 56 4.24 -4.66 13.67
N GLY A 57 4.92 -3.89 12.82
CA GLY A 57 6.10 -3.11 13.16
C GLY A 57 7.40 -3.91 13.08
N ASN A 58 7.33 -5.24 12.93
CA ASN A 58 8.49 -6.06 12.63
C ASN A 58 8.78 -6.07 11.13
N ARG A 59 9.90 -5.46 10.72
CA ARG A 59 10.28 -5.30 9.32
C ARG A 59 10.39 -6.62 8.55
N GLU A 60 10.75 -7.72 9.21
CA GLU A 60 10.86 -9.03 8.54
C GLU A 60 9.48 -9.61 8.23
N LEU A 61 8.54 -9.49 9.17
CA LEU A 61 7.17 -9.96 9.03
C LEU A 61 6.32 -9.08 8.10
N ASP A 62 6.64 -7.78 8.03
CA ASP A 62 5.93 -6.80 7.21
C ASP A 62 6.61 -6.54 5.86
N ARG A 63 7.66 -7.29 5.51
CA ARG A 63 8.46 -7.03 4.31
C ARG A 63 7.62 -7.02 3.04
N ASP A 64 6.65 -7.93 2.95
CA ASP A 64 5.71 -8.04 1.83
C ASP A 64 4.71 -6.89 1.76
N LEU A 65 4.54 -6.13 2.84
CA LEU A 65 3.64 -4.99 2.96
C LEU A 65 4.30 -3.64 2.68
N ILE A 66 5.63 -3.57 2.64
CA ILE A 66 6.36 -2.31 2.38
C ILE A 66 5.93 -1.77 1.00
N CYS A 67 5.34 -0.58 0.96
CA CYS A 67 4.79 0.02 -0.24
C CYS A 67 5.88 0.46 -1.22
N PRO A 68 5.79 0.14 -2.53
CA PRO A 68 4.77 -0.70 -3.16
C PRO A 68 4.92 -2.18 -2.75
N CYS A 69 3.86 -2.76 -2.21
CA CYS A 69 3.86 -4.12 -1.68
C CYS A 69 4.02 -5.17 -2.78
N ASP A 70 4.45 -6.38 -2.42
CA ASP A 70 4.69 -7.50 -3.35
C ASP A 70 3.44 -7.86 -4.19
N TYR A 71 2.26 -7.54 -3.66
CA TYR A 71 0.96 -7.85 -4.26
C TYR A 71 0.51 -6.81 -5.31
N ALA A 72 1.05 -5.59 -5.30
CA ALA A 72 0.59 -4.52 -6.17
C ALA A 72 0.79 -4.84 -7.68
N PRO A 73 1.96 -5.32 -8.15
CA PRO A 73 2.14 -5.66 -9.56
C PRO A 73 1.14 -6.71 -10.10
N PRO A 74 0.94 -7.89 -9.46
CA PRO A 74 -0.05 -8.85 -9.94
C PRO A 74 -1.49 -8.34 -9.80
N ASP A 75 -1.82 -7.58 -8.75
CA ASP A 75 -3.15 -6.96 -8.59
C ASP A 75 -3.48 -5.99 -9.73
N ILE A 76 -2.56 -5.06 -10.02
CA ILE A 76 -2.75 -4.06 -11.08
C ILE A 76 -2.88 -4.74 -12.44
N LYS A 77 -2.09 -5.80 -12.68
CA LYS A 77 -2.16 -6.57 -13.92
C LYS A 77 -3.51 -7.29 -14.09
N GLU A 78 -4.02 -7.93 -13.04
CA GLU A 78 -5.24 -8.74 -13.11
C GLU A 78 -6.52 -7.92 -12.97
N TYR A 79 -6.56 -6.98 -12.04
CA TYR A 79 -7.75 -6.23 -11.66
C TYR A 79 -7.72 -4.75 -12.07
N GLY A 80 -6.56 -4.25 -12.52
CA GLY A 80 -6.38 -2.86 -12.95
C GLY A 80 -5.98 -1.89 -11.84
N ALA A 81 -6.06 -2.30 -10.57
CA ALA A 81 -5.64 -1.52 -9.41
C ALA A 81 -4.99 -2.43 -8.37
N CYS A 82 -4.13 -1.87 -7.51
CA CYS A 82 -3.66 -2.59 -6.33
C CYS A 82 -4.77 -2.68 -5.27
N TYR A 83 -4.59 -3.55 -4.26
CA TYR A 83 -5.57 -3.74 -3.17
C TYR A 83 -6.13 -2.44 -2.58
N CYS A 84 -5.26 -1.49 -2.23
CA CYS A 84 -5.67 -0.21 -1.65
C CYS A 84 -6.19 0.81 -2.68
N ASN A 85 -6.23 0.46 -3.97
CA ASN A 85 -6.57 1.36 -5.07
C ASN A 85 -5.69 2.64 -5.11
N LEU A 86 -4.46 2.59 -4.58
CA LEU A 86 -3.50 3.70 -4.69
C LEU A 86 -2.90 3.79 -6.09
N TYR A 87 -2.44 2.65 -6.61
CA TYR A 87 -1.81 2.48 -7.90
C TYR A 87 -2.76 1.77 -8.85
N MET A 88 -2.84 2.25 -10.07
CA MET A 88 -3.71 1.69 -11.12
C MET A 88 -2.96 1.61 -12.45
N ARG A 89 -3.44 0.78 -13.37
CA ARG A 89 -2.93 0.79 -14.75
C ARG A 89 -3.37 2.07 -15.47
N PRO A 90 -2.63 2.55 -16.50
CA PRO A 90 -2.89 3.84 -17.12
C PRO A 90 -4.28 3.99 -17.74
N ASP A 91 -4.82 2.90 -18.30
CA ASP A 91 -6.13 2.84 -18.97
C ASP A 91 -7.28 2.48 -18.01
N PHE A 92 -7.05 2.47 -16.69
CA PHE A 92 -8.03 1.99 -15.71
C PHE A 92 -9.38 2.69 -15.84
N TYR A 93 -9.38 4.03 -15.84
CA TYR A 93 -10.61 4.82 -15.89
C TYR A 93 -11.32 4.75 -17.25
N GLU A 94 -10.57 4.46 -18.31
CA GLU A 94 -11.08 4.32 -19.67
C GLU A 94 -11.70 2.94 -19.91
N THR A 95 -11.18 1.90 -19.25
CA THR A 95 -11.57 0.50 -19.49
C THR A 95 -12.51 -0.07 -18.43
N ILE A 96 -12.37 0.34 -17.16
CA ILE A 96 -13.19 -0.18 -16.06
C ILE A 96 -14.45 0.67 -15.83
N GLU A 97 -14.41 1.95 -16.22
CA GLU A 97 -15.52 2.91 -16.07
C GLU A 97 -16.05 3.02 -14.62
N LYS A 98 -15.22 2.72 -13.62
CA LYS A 98 -15.54 2.84 -12.19
C LYS A 98 -14.48 3.67 -11.46
N LYS A 99 -14.86 4.18 -10.29
CA LYS A 99 -13.94 4.93 -9.42
C LYS A 99 -12.90 4.03 -8.72
N TYR A 100 -13.29 2.80 -8.41
CA TYR A 100 -12.46 1.82 -7.72
C TYR A 100 -12.92 0.39 -8.08
N VAL A 101 -12.10 -0.60 -7.73
CA VAL A 101 -12.42 -2.02 -7.83
C VAL A 101 -12.14 -2.72 -6.50
N LEU A 102 -12.90 -3.79 -6.25
CA LEU A 102 -12.63 -4.72 -5.16
C LEU A 102 -11.58 -5.73 -5.63
N VAL A 103 -10.42 -5.68 -4.99
CA VAL A 103 -9.31 -6.60 -5.25
C VAL A 103 -9.29 -7.62 -4.12
N PRO A 104 -9.33 -8.94 -4.42
CA PRO A 104 -9.21 -9.97 -3.40
C PRO A 104 -7.90 -9.87 -2.62
N GLU A 105 -7.92 -10.21 -1.33
CA GLU A 105 -6.69 -10.27 -0.54
C GLU A 105 -5.79 -11.40 -1.04
N ARG A 106 -4.55 -11.06 -1.42
CA ARG A 106 -3.52 -12.00 -1.87
C ARG A 106 -2.53 -12.38 -0.78
N ARG A 107 -2.47 -11.61 0.31
CA ARG A 107 -1.60 -11.91 1.42
C ARG A 107 -2.02 -13.26 2.04
N PRO A 108 -1.10 -14.23 2.14
CA PRO A 108 -1.42 -15.50 2.79
C PRO A 108 -1.83 -15.30 4.24
N VAL A 109 -2.88 -16.01 4.67
CA VAL A 109 -3.42 -15.95 6.04
C VAL A 109 -2.34 -16.30 7.07
N GLU A 110 -1.38 -17.16 6.73
CA GLU A 110 -0.28 -17.52 7.61
C GLU A 110 0.61 -16.32 7.95
N LYS A 111 0.82 -15.40 7.00
CA LYS A 111 1.59 -14.16 7.26
C LYS A 111 0.81 -13.19 8.13
N GLU A 112 -0.50 -13.08 7.93
CA GLU A 112 -1.38 -12.26 8.77
C GLU A 112 -1.40 -12.79 10.21
N LYS A 113 -1.53 -14.10 10.36
CA LYS A 113 -1.47 -14.76 11.67
C LYS A 113 -0.13 -14.52 12.35
N ALA A 114 1.00 -14.67 11.64
CA ALA A 114 2.33 -14.41 12.21
C ALA A 114 2.49 -12.96 12.70
N ALA A 115 1.94 -11.99 11.97
CA ALA A 115 1.93 -10.59 12.38
C ALA A 115 1.08 -10.36 13.64
N LEU A 116 -0.10 -10.99 13.74
CA LEU A 116 -0.97 -10.93 14.91
C LEU A 116 -0.33 -11.58 16.14
N ASP A 117 0.25 -12.76 15.97
CA ASP A 117 0.94 -13.49 17.04
C ASP A 117 2.09 -12.63 17.60
N TYR A 118 2.88 -11.99 16.72
CA TYR A 118 3.93 -11.05 17.14
C TYR A 118 3.39 -9.88 17.97
N ILE A 119 2.30 -9.25 17.55
CA ILE A 119 1.68 -8.14 18.29
C ILE A 119 1.24 -8.60 19.68
N ASN A 120 0.54 -9.74 19.76
CA ASN A 120 0.06 -10.29 21.03
C ASN A 120 1.21 -10.54 22.00
N GLU A 121 2.31 -11.13 21.52
CA GLU A 121 3.52 -11.36 22.33
C GLU A 121 4.19 -10.07 22.82
N GLN A 122 4.04 -8.94 22.12
CA GLN A 122 4.53 -7.65 22.61
C GLN A 122 3.59 -7.00 23.62
N MET A 123 2.27 -7.26 23.54
CA MET A 123 1.28 -6.71 24.45
C MET A 123 1.25 -7.41 25.82
N GLU A 124 1.66 -8.68 25.87
CA GLU A 124 1.76 -9.46 27.11
C GLU A 124 3.04 -9.17 27.91
N LYS A 125 3.98 -8.40 27.34
CA LYS A 125 5.23 -7.97 27.98
C LYS A 125 5.10 -6.60 28.62
#